data_AF-A0A1E4HXI4-F1
#
_entry.id   AF-A0A1E4HXI4-F1
#
_cell.length_a   1.000
_cell.length_b   1.000
_cell.length_c   1.000
_cell.angle_alpha   90.00
_cell.angle_beta   90.00
_cell.angle_gamma   90.00
#
_symmetry.space_group_name_H-M   'P 1'
#
loop_
_entity.id
_entity.type
_entity.pdbx_description
1 polymer ?
#
loop_
_entity_poly.entity_id
_entity_poly.type
_entity_poly.pdbx_seq_one_letter_code
_entity_poly.pdbx_strand_id
1 'polypeptide(L)'
;MPDSRFVYVTYIRTTPPRLWQALRDPEFTRQYWMDTRQESDWIPGASWTLLLADGRVADQGEVLEIEPERKLVLRWRNQFMPELHEEGDSRMTCTLEPQGELVKLTIIHEMDRP
;
A
#
# COMPACT_ATOMS: atom_id res chain seq x y z
N MET A 1 15.68 2.83 14.65
CA MET A 1 15.24 1.71 13.79
C MET A 1 13.76 1.54 14.05
N PRO A 2 12.92 1.18 13.07
CA PRO A 2 11.51 0.94 13.36
C PRO A 2 11.42 -0.19 14.40
N ASP A 3 10.67 0.03 15.47
CA ASP A 3 10.53 -0.93 16.57
C ASP A 3 9.70 -2.15 16.15
N SER A 4 8.91 -2.02 15.07
CA SER A 4 8.16 -3.11 14.46
C SER A 4 8.29 -3.14 12.94
N ARG A 5 8.50 -4.34 12.39
CA ARG A 5 8.67 -4.58 10.96
C ARG A 5 8.12 -5.95 10.56
N PHE A 6 7.21 -5.94 9.57
CA PHE A 6 6.68 -7.13 8.94
C PHE A 6 7.08 -7.17 7.46
N VAL A 7 7.49 -8.35 6.99
CA VAL A 7 7.90 -8.56 5.60
C VAL A 7 7.08 -9.70 5.01
N TYR A 8 6.34 -9.39 3.95
CA TYR A 8 5.53 -10.32 3.19
C TYR A 8 6.16 -10.50 1.80
N VAL A 9 6.43 -11.75 1.41
CA VAL A 9 6.92 -12.07 0.07
C VAL A 9 5.94 -13.02 -0.59
N THR A 10 5.40 -12.60 -1.73
CA THR A 10 4.42 -13.38 -2.51
C THR A 10 4.90 -13.50 -3.95
N TYR A 11 4.77 -14.69 -4.53
CA TYR A 11 5.08 -14.94 -5.94
C TYR A 11 3.80 -15.10 -6.74
N ILE A 12 3.58 -14.23 -7.72
CA ILE A 12 2.33 -14.15 -8.47
C ILE A 12 2.64 -14.40 -9.94
N ARG A 13 1.94 -15.35 -10.58
CA ARG A 13 2.06 -15.61 -12.01
C ARG A 13 1.37 -14.50 -12.82
N THR A 14 2.13 -13.47 -13.17
CA THR A 14 1.65 -12.27 -13.88
C THR A 14 2.85 -11.48 -14.43
N THR A 15 2.61 -10.26 -14.95
CA THR A 15 3.66 -9.33 -15.37
C THR A 15 3.69 -8.10 -14.44
N PRO A 16 4.84 -7.41 -14.29
CA PRO A 16 4.93 -6.21 -13.46
C PRO A 16 3.89 -5.12 -13.83
N PRO A 17 3.64 -4.79 -15.12
CA PRO A 17 2.59 -3.85 -15.49
C PRO A 17 1.19 -4.24 -14.97
N ARG A 18 0.82 -5.53 -15.10
CA ARG A 18 -0.49 -6.03 -14.68
C ARG A 18 -0.64 -6.00 -13.16
N LEU A 19 0.39 -6.44 -12.43
CA LEU A 19 0.36 -6.39 -10.97
C LEU A 19 0.34 -4.93 -10.47
N TRP A 20 1.12 -4.06 -11.10
CA TRP A 20 1.20 -2.64 -10.76
C TRP A 20 -0.11 -1.90 -10.99
N GLN A 21 -0.87 -2.27 -12.03
CA GLN A 21 -2.24 -1.80 -12.22
C GLN A 21 -3.13 -2.32 -11.09
N ALA A 22 -3.14 -3.64 -10.83
CA ALA A 22 -4.01 -4.25 -9.84
C ALA A 22 -3.86 -3.68 -8.41
N LEU A 23 -2.65 -3.25 -8.03
CA LEU A 23 -2.39 -2.64 -6.72
C LEU A 23 -3.06 -1.27 -6.50
N ARG A 24 -3.45 -0.58 -7.59
CA ARG A 24 -3.98 0.79 -7.54
C ARG A 24 -5.37 0.92 -8.16
N ASP A 25 -5.82 -0.12 -8.85
CA ASP A 25 -7.10 -0.13 -9.54
C ASP A 25 -8.25 -0.32 -8.53
N PRO A 26 -9.18 0.64 -8.43
CA PRO A 26 -10.33 0.56 -7.52
C PRO A 26 -11.22 -0.67 -7.74
N GLU A 27 -11.27 -1.26 -8.94
CA GLU A 27 -12.01 -2.50 -9.16
C GLU A 27 -11.34 -3.68 -8.45
N PHE A 28 -10.00 -3.75 -8.49
CA PHE A 28 -9.23 -4.78 -7.81
C PHE A 28 -9.23 -4.59 -6.29
N THR A 29 -9.01 -3.37 -5.80
CA THR A 29 -9.01 -3.12 -4.35
C THR A 29 -10.37 -3.45 -3.76
N ARG A 30 -11.47 -3.20 -4.49
CA ARG A 30 -12.79 -3.59 -3.99
C ARG A 30 -12.97 -5.10 -3.89
N GLN A 31 -12.53 -5.83 -4.90
CA GLN A 31 -12.66 -7.28 -4.94
C GLN A 31 -11.80 -8.00 -3.89
N TYR A 32 -10.58 -7.50 -3.62
CA TYR A 32 -9.60 -8.24 -2.81
C TYR A 32 -9.26 -7.57 -1.47
N TRP A 33 -9.58 -6.29 -1.28
CA TRP A 33 -9.31 -5.52 -0.06
C TRP A 33 -10.60 -4.99 0.56
N MET A 34 -11.56 -5.89 0.82
CA MET A 34 -12.78 -5.60 1.60
C MET A 34 -13.58 -4.38 1.11
N ASP A 35 -13.76 -4.25 -0.21
CA ASP A 35 -14.51 -3.15 -0.84
C ASP A 35 -13.92 -1.74 -0.59
N THR A 36 -12.61 -1.66 -0.31
CA THR A 36 -11.91 -0.38 -0.15
C THR A 36 -11.48 0.21 -1.50
N ARG A 37 -11.31 1.54 -1.52
CA ARG A 37 -10.79 2.29 -2.66
C ARG A 37 -9.69 3.25 -2.22
N GLN A 38 -8.65 3.36 -3.03
CA GLN A 38 -7.56 4.31 -2.83
C GLN A 38 -7.76 5.55 -3.71
N GLU A 39 -7.48 6.73 -3.16
CA GLU A 39 -7.49 8.00 -3.87
C GLU A 39 -6.13 8.68 -3.73
N SER A 40 -5.48 8.93 -4.87
CA SER A 40 -4.21 9.65 -4.95
C SER A 40 -3.92 10.03 -6.40
N ASP A 41 -3.16 11.10 -6.61
CA ASP A 41 -2.60 11.46 -7.91
C ASP A 41 -1.38 10.58 -8.29
N TRP A 42 -0.91 9.73 -7.37
CA TRP A 42 0.20 8.79 -7.59
C TRP A 42 1.50 9.47 -8.07
N ILE A 43 1.83 10.61 -7.47
CA ILE A 43 3.12 11.29 -7.63
C ILE A 43 3.79 11.45 -6.26
N PRO A 44 5.14 11.55 -6.18
CA PRO A 44 5.80 11.79 -4.90
C PRO A 44 5.28 13.07 -4.23
N GLY A 45 4.95 12.97 -2.94
CA GLY A 45 4.36 14.03 -2.13
C GLY A 45 2.84 14.21 -2.30
N ALA A 46 2.17 13.45 -3.18
CA ALA A 46 0.72 13.50 -3.29
C ALA A 46 0.04 12.94 -2.03
N SER A 47 -1.10 13.53 -1.68
CA SER A 47 -2.00 12.94 -0.70
C SER A 47 -2.46 11.55 -1.15
N TRP A 48 -2.59 10.64 -0.19
CA TRP A 48 -3.13 9.31 -0.37
C TRP A 48 -4.19 9.05 0.70
N THR A 49 -5.37 8.59 0.27
CA THR A 49 -6.49 8.29 1.16
C THR A 49 -7.05 6.91 0.84
N LEU A 50 -7.27 6.09 1.86
CA LEU A 50 -8.02 4.84 1.75
C LEU A 50 -9.44 5.06 2.26
N LEU A 51 -10.42 4.78 1.39
CA LEU A 51 -11.84 4.88 1.69
C LEU A 51 -12.44 3.49 1.91
N LEU A 52 -13.26 3.36 2.95
CA LEU A 52 -14.15 2.22 3.17
C LEU A 52 -15.30 2.23 2.16
N ALA A 53 -16.01 1.10 2.05
CA ALA A 53 -17.17 0.95 1.16
C ALA A 53 -18.25 2.03 1.35
N ASP A 54 -18.40 2.53 2.59
CA ASP A 54 -19.37 3.58 2.95
C ASP A 54 -18.83 5.02 2.77
N GLY A 55 -17.62 5.18 2.24
CA GLY A 55 -16.98 6.47 1.97
C GLY A 55 -16.26 7.09 3.16
N ARG A 56 -16.25 6.45 4.35
CA ARG A 56 -15.42 6.92 5.46
C ARG A 56 -13.94 6.70 5.16
N VAL A 57 -13.11 7.59 5.70
CA VAL A 57 -11.65 7.49 5.59
C VAL A 57 -11.14 6.45 6.59
N ALA A 58 -10.54 5.37 6.07
CA ALA A 58 -9.84 4.37 6.87
C ALA A 58 -8.45 4.86 7.24
N ASP A 59 -7.69 5.31 6.24
CA ASP A 59 -6.31 5.73 6.35
C ASP A 59 -6.08 7.00 5.52
N GLN A 60 -5.21 7.88 6.01
CA GLN A 60 -4.81 9.08 5.29
C GLN A 60 -3.31 9.32 5.43
N GLY A 61 -2.69 9.76 4.34
CA GLY A 61 -1.26 9.96 4.28
C GLY A 61 -0.78 10.47 2.94
N GLU A 62 0.37 9.98 2.50
CA GLU A 62 1.04 10.47 1.30
C GLU A 62 1.87 9.39 0.59
N VAL A 63 2.13 9.64 -0.70
CA VAL A 63 3.08 8.89 -1.50
C VAL A 63 4.49 9.42 -1.25
N LEU A 64 5.35 8.62 -0.62
CA LEU A 64 6.75 9.01 -0.37
C LEU A 64 7.61 8.81 -1.61
N GLU A 65 7.39 7.72 -2.34
CA GLU A 65 8.18 7.34 -3.51
C GLU A 65 7.31 6.49 -4.43
N ILE A 66 7.43 6.70 -5.74
CA ILE A 66 6.74 5.89 -6.73
C ILE A 66 7.61 5.74 -7.98
N GLU A 67 7.92 4.49 -8.31
CA GLU A 67 8.57 4.07 -9.55
C GLU A 67 7.62 3.10 -10.25
N PRO A 68 7.01 3.49 -11.38
CA PRO A 68 6.07 2.64 -12.11
C PRO A 68 6.61 1.23 -12.31
N GLU A 69 5.77 0.23 -12.01
CA GLU A 69 6.03 -1.20 -12.17
C GLU A 69 7.17 -1.78 -11.32
N ARG A 70 7.76 -0.99 -10.43
CA ARG A 70 8.93 -1.40 -9.64
C ARG A 70 8.75 -1.20 -8.14
N LYS A 71 8.32 -0.01 -7.71
CA LYS A 71 8.36 0.37 -6.30
C LYS A 71 7.32 1.41 -5.93
N LEU A 72 6.62 1.20 -4.82
CA LEU A 72 5.72 2.16 -4.20
C LEU A 72 6.04 2.27 -2.71
N VAL A 73 6.23 3.48 -2.21
CA VAL A 73 6.37 3.75 -0.78
C VAL A 73 5.25 4.69 -0.35
N LEU A 74 4.45 4.24 0.60
CA LEU A 74 3.39 5.03 1.21
C LEU A 74 3.69 5.26 2.68
N ARG A 75 3.26 6.39 3.20
CA ARG A 75 3.14 6.65 4.63
C ARG A 75 1.72 7.06 4.93
N TRP A 76 1.12 6.51 5.98
CA TRP A 76 -0.23 6.88 6.39
C TRP A 76 -0.46 6.72 7.88
N ARG A 77 -1.56 7.28 8.33
CA ARG A 77 -2.10 7.11 9.68
C ARG A 77 -3.55 6.70 9.61
N ASN A 78 -3.93 5.77 10.46
CA ASN A 78 -5.32 5.31 10.54
C ASN A 78 -6.23 6.42 11.06
N GLN A 79 -7.37 6.64 10.42
CA GLN A 79 -8.36 7.66 10.80
C GLN A 79 -9.64 7.05 11.36
N PHE A 80 -9.76 5.72 11.35
CA PHE A 80 -10.99 5.01 11.67
C PHE A 80 -10.99 4.39 13.07
N MET A 81 -9.87 3.84 13.51
CA MET A 81 -9.69 3.20 14.81
C MET A 81 -8.78 4.07 15.69
N PRO A 82 -9.27 4.62 16.81
CA PRO A 82 -8.46 5.49 17.69
C PRO A 82 -7.17 4.82 18.19
N GLU A 83 -7.22 3.53 18.51
CA GLU A 83 -6.06 2.77 19.00
C GLU A 83 -4.94 2.74 17.93
N LEU A 84 -5.28 2.37 16.68
CA LEU A 84 -4.34 2.38 15.55
C LEU A 84 -3.88 3.81 15.19
N HIS A 85 -4.74 4.81 15.40
CA HIS A 85 -4.33 6.20 15.23
C HIS A 85 -3.23 6.56 16.24
N GLU A 86 -3.31 6.13 17.50
CA GLU A 86 -2.32 6.45 18.54
C GLU A 86 -0.95 5.75 18.35
N GLU A 87 -0.92 4.64 17.62
CA GLU A 87 0.32 3.94 17.22
C GLU A 87 1.19 4.80 16.29
N GLY A 88 0.58 5.71 15.53
CA GLY A 88 1.28 6.71 14.71
C GLY A 88 1.31 6.38 13.23
N ASP A 89 2.37 6.83 12.55
CA ASP A 89 2.51 6.68 11.10
C ASP A 89 2.99 5.26 10.75
N SER A 90 2.23 4.58 9.90
CA SER A 90 2.67 3.38 9.20
C SER A 90 3.43 3.76 7.94
N ARG A 91 4.50 3.01 7.64
CA ARG A 91 5.23 3.09 6.37
C ARG A 91 5.17 1.74 5.67
N MET A 92 4.75 1.74 4.41
CA MET A 92 4.83 0.57 3.55
C MET A 92 5.81 0.80 2.42
N THR A 93 6.67 -0.18 2.18
CA THR A 93 7.44 -0.30 0.95
C THR A 93 6.99 -1.53 0.19
N CYS A 94 6.49 -1.33 -1.03
CA CYS A 94 6.08 -2.38 -1.96
C CYS A 94 7.09 -2.42 -3.12
N THR A 95 7.68 -3.58 -3.41
CA THR A 95 8.58 -3.79 -4.54
C THR A 95 8.15 -4.96 -5.41
N LEU A 96 8.25 -4.77 -6.72
CA LEU A 96 7.91 -5.76 -7.74
C LEU A 96 9.18 -6.15 -8.50
N GLU A 97 9.54 -7.43 -8.44
CA GLU A 97 10.71 -7.96 -9.13
C GLU A 97 10.28 -9.06 -10.12
N PRO A 98 10.51 -8.92 -11.44
CA PRO A 98 10.19 -9.98 -12.39
C PRO A 98 11.12 -11.19 -12.19
N GLN A 99 10.53 -12.38 -12.18
CA GLN A 99 11.21 -13.67 -12.08
C GLN A 99 10.61 -14.67 -13.07
N GLY A 100 11.12 -14.64 -14.31
CA GLY A 100 10.57 -15.47 -15.39
C GLY A 100 9.11 -15.10 -15.66
N GLU A 101 8.21 -16.08 -15.52
CA GLU A 101 6.74 -15.89 -15.65
C GLU A 101 6.04 -15.41 -14.35
N LEU A 102 6.82 -15.20 -13.29
CA LEU A 102 6.32 -14.76 -12.00
C LEU A 102 6.78 -13.31 -11.73
N VAL A 103 6.04 -12.62 -10.86
CA VAL A 103 6.51 -11.40 -10.19
C VAL A 103 6.62 -11.72 -8.70
N LYS A 104 7.80 -11.47 -8.14
CA LYS A 104 8.02 -11.46 -6.69
C LYS A 104 7.56 -10.10 -6.16
N LEU A 105 6.45 -10.10 -5.44
CA LEU A 105 5.94 -8.96 -4.71
C LEU A 105 6.48 -9.03 -3.28
N THR A 106 7.22 -8.00 -2.87
CA THR A 106 7.65 -7.83 -1.48
C THR A 106 6.95 -6.62 -0.90
N ILE A 107 6.25 -6.80 0.21
CA ILE A 107 5.64 -5.72 0.98
C ILE A 107 6.30 -5.70 2.36
N ILE A 108 6.87 -4.56 2.71
CA ILE A 108 7.48 -4.29 4.01
C ILE A 108 6.61 -3.26 4.71
N HIS A 109 6.06 -3.60 5.88
CA HIS A 109 5.39 -2.67 6.77
C HIS A 109 6.32 -2.36 7.94
N GLU A 110 6.50 -1.07 8.22
CA GLU A 110 7.35 -0.55 9.29
C GLU A 110 6.54 0.46 10.11
N MET A 111 6.70 0.39 11.44
CA MET A 111 6.10 1.32 12.38
C MET A 111 7.12 1.67 13.46
N ASP A 112 7.08 2.92 13.91
CA ASP A 112 7.97 3.41 14.98
C ASP A 112 7.53 2.92 16.36
N ARG A 113 6.26 2.52 16.52
CA ARG A 113 5.73 1.90 17.73
C ARG A 113 5.31 0.45 17.43
N PRO A 114 5.61 -0.50 18.33
CA PRO A 114 5.26 -1.91 18.16
C PRO A 114 3.81 -2.24 18.47
#